data_AF-A0A520I4K3-F1
#
_entry.id   AF-A0A520I4K3-F1
#
_cell.length_a   1.000
_cell.length_b   1.000
_cell.length_c   1.000
_cell.angle_alpha   90.00
_cell.angle_beta   90.00
_cell.angle_gamma   90.00
#
_symmetry.space_group_name_H-M   'P 1'
#
loop_
_entity.id
_entity.type
_entity.pdbx_description
1 polymer ?
#
loop_
_entity_poly.entity_id
_entity_poly.type
_entity_poly.pdbx_seq_one_letter_code
_entity_poly.pdbx_strand_id
1 'polypeptide(L)' 'MPFSNIPSLLSEALAARGYTALTPVQAHVIEENAVGRDLVVSAQTGSGKTVAFGLAMAGELLGEAGED' A
#
# COMPACT_ATOMS: atom_id res chain seq x y z
N MET A 1 -13.03 0.89 8.02
CA MET A 1 -11.56 1.05 7.91
C MET A 1 -11.27 1.55 6.51
N PRO A 2 -10.61 2.71 6.33
CA PRO A 2 -10.37 3.31 5.01
C PRO A 2 -9.48 2.45 4.09
N PHE A 3 -8.75 1.49 4.65
CA PHE A 3 -7.89 0.56 3.91
C PHE A 3 -8.24 -0.87 4.30
N SER A 4 -9.10 -1.52 3.50
CA SER A 4 -9.56 -2.90 3.73
C SER A 4 -8.74 -3.95 2.99
N ASN A 5 -7.88 -3.53 2.05
CA ASN A 5 -7.19 -4.42 1.11
C ASN A 5 -5.67 -4.41 1.34
N ILE A 6 -5.22 -4.05 2.55
CA ILE A 6 -3.82 -4.03 2.97
C ILE A 6 -3.72 -4.57 4.41
N PRO A 7 -2.55 -5.06 4.85
CA PRO A 7 -2.34 -5.52 6.24
C PRO A 7 -2.84 -4.52 7.29
N SER A 8 -3.45 -5.03 8.37
CA SER A 8 -4.06 -4.25 9.47
C SER A 8 -3.06 -3.26 10.06
N LEU A 9 -1.85 -3.71 10.33
CA LEU A 9 -0.74 -2.93 10.89
C LEU A 9 -0.41 -1.69 10.03
N LEU A 10 -0.49 -1.82 8.70
CA LEU A 10 -0.28 -0.69 7.79
C LEU A 10 -1.52 0.20 7.71
N SER A 11 -2.71 -0.38 7.72
CA SER A 11 -3.98 0.35 7.75
C SER A 11 -4.05 1.30 8.96
N GLU A 12 -3.71 0.80 10.13
CA GLU A 12 -3.66 1.57 11.38
C GLU A 12 -2.57 2.64 11.36
N ALA A 13 -1.36 2.29 10.91
CA ALA A 13 -0.25 3.24 10.82
C ALA A 13 -0.55 4.40 9.88
N LEU A 14 -1.20 4.14 8.74
CA LEU A 14 -1.64 5.16 7.79
C LEU A 14 -2.73 6.04 8.40
N ALA A 15 -3.74 5.44 9.05
CA ALA A 15 -4.80 6.18 9.73
C ALA A 15 -4.24 7.09 10.84
N ALA A 16 -3.31 6.60 11.65
CA ALA A 16 -2.65 7.37 12.70
C ALA A 16 -1.82 8.55 12.16
N ARG A 17 -1.33 8.44 10.92
CA ARG A 17 -0.63 9.52 10.21
C ARG A 17 -1.57 10.50 9.49
N GLY A 18 -2.89 10.33 9.65
CA GLY A 18 -3.92 11.20 9.06
C GLY A 18 -4.27 10.87 7.62
N TYR A 19 -3.89 9.69 7.12
CA TYR A 19 -4.29 9.25 5.79
C TYR A 19 -5.75 8.80 5.83
N THR A 20 -6.57 9.34 4.95
CA THR A 20 -8.00 9.02 4.85
C THR A 20 -8.35 8.20 3.61
N ALA A 21 -7.47 8.20 2.61
CA ALA A 21 -7.59 7.44 1.37
C ALA A 21 -6.20 7.25 0.75
N LEU A 22 -6.05 6.20 -0.07
CA LEU A 22 -4.87 6.00 -0.89
C LEU A 22 -4.87 6.98 -2.07
N THR A 23 -3.69 7.46 -2.46
CA THR A 23 -3.55 8.18 -3.73
C THR A 23 -3.70 7.21 -4.92
N PRO A 24 -3.96 7.70 -6.14
CA PRO A 24 -4.12 6.80 -7.30
C PRO A 24 -2.93 5.85 -7.51
N VAL A 25 -1.69 6.33 -7.35
CA VAL A 25 -0.50 5.48 -7.50
C VAL A 25 -0.36 4.45 -6.38
N GLN A 26 -0.85 4.74 -5.18
CA GLN A 26 -0.87 3.80 -4.06
C GLN A 26 -1.96 2.74 -4.22
N ALA A 27 -3.10 3.09 -4.81
CA ALA A 27 -4.18 2.15 -5.08
C ALA A 27 -3.80 1.14 -6.19
N HIS A 28 -3.15 1.59 -7.26
CA HIS A 28 -2.77 0.71 -8.38
C HIS A 28 -1.78 -0.39 -8.01
N VAL A 29 -0.88 -0.15 -7.05
CA VAL A 29 0.12 -1.13 -6.65
C VAL A 29 -0.43 -2.25 -5.75
N ILE A 30 -1.68 -2.12 -5.27
CA ILE A 30 -2.37 -3.14 -4.47
C ILE A 30 -3.51 -3.82 -5.24
N GLU A 31 -3.65 -3.55 -6.54
CA GLU A 31 -4.61 -4.26 -7.39
C GLU A 31 -4.20 -5.73 -7.55
N GLU A 32 -5.18 -6.64 -7.62
CA GLU A 32 -4.94 -8.09 -7.73
C GLU A 32 -4.01 -8.44 -8.90
N ASN A 33 -4.11 -7.70 -10.02
CA ASN A 33 -3.29 -7.90 -11.22
C ASN A 33 -1.84 -7.40 -11.09
N ALA A 34 -1.50 -6.71 -10.00
CA ALA A 34 -0.19 -6.15 -9.69
C ALA A 34 0.57 -7.00 -8.65
N VAL A 35 -0.14 -7.76 -7.83
CA VAL A 35 0.43 -8.64 -6.80
C VAL A 35 1.38 -9.65 -7.43
N GLY A 36 2.58 -9.78 -6.85
CA GLY A 36 3.60 -10.75 -7.27
C GLY A 36 4.27 -10.45 -8.62
N ARG A 37 4.08 -9.25 -9.19
CA ARG A 37 4.68 -8.85 -10.46
C ARG A 37 5.70 -7.74 -10.30
N ASP A 38 6.67 -7.71 -11.21
CA ASP A 38 7.55 -6.56 -11.36
C ASP A 38 6.75 -5.37 -11.93
N LEU A 39 6.80 -4.24 -11.22
CA LEU A 39 6.07 -3.03 -11.57
C LEU A 39 7.02 -1.90 -11.94
N VAL A 40 6.71 -1.18 -13.02
CA VAL A 40 7.27 0.15 -13.29
C VAL A 40 6.26 1.20 -12.81
N VAL A 41 6.57 1.83 -11.68
CA VAL A 41 5.68 2.83 -11.06
C VAL A 41 6.06 4.23 -11.54
N SER A 42 5.23 4.82 -12.40
CA SER A 42 5.40 6.19 -12.91
C SER A 42 4.29 7.12 -12.41
N ALA A 43 4.67 8.20 -11.75
CA ALA A 43 3.77 9.26 -11.29
C ALA A 43 4.58 10.53 -10.98
N GLN A 44 3.92 11.69 -10.90
CA GLN A 44 4.58 12.96 -10.57
C GLN A 44 5.26 12.97 -9.19
N THR A 45 6.17 13.90 -8.96
CA THR A 45 6.75 14.15 -7.62
C THR A 45 5.65 14.55 -6.63
N GLY A 46 5.74 14.07 -5.39
CA GLY A 46 4.72 14.31 -4.37
C GLY A 46 3.46 13.43 -4.47
N SER A 47 3.36 12.51 -5.45
CA SER A 47 2.19 11.62 -5.59
C SER A 47 2.08 10.52 -4.53
N GLY A 48 3.10 10.37 -3.67
CA GLY A 48 3.11 9.35 -2.62
C GLY A 48 3.69 7.99 -3.02
N LYS A 49 4.53 7.94 -4.06
CA LYS A 49 5.20 6.69 -4.53
C LYS A 49 5.96 5.94 -3.43
N THR A 50 6.55 6.65 -2.47
CA THR A 50 7.26 6.00 -1.35
C THR A 50 6.36 5.07 -0.56
N VAL A 51 5.14 5.52 -0.23
CA VAL A 51 4.14 4.67 0.43
C VAL A 51 3.65 3.59 -0.53
N ALA A 52 3.48 3.89 -1.82
CA ALA A 52 3.09 2.88 -2.81
C ALA A 52 4.08 1.69 -2.85
N PHE A 53 5.39 1.94 -2.89
CA PHE A 53 6.37 0.86 -2.83
C PHE A 53 6.31 0.07 -1.52
N GLY A 54 6.10 0.75 -0.38
CA GLY A 54 5.90 0.08 0.90
C GLY A 54 4.68 -0.85 0.90
N LEU A 55 3.56 -0.42 0.32
CA LEU A 55 2.35 -1.23 0.16
C LEU A 55 2.58 -2.43 -0.77
N ALA A 56 3.29 -2.24 -1.87
CA ALA A 56 3.59 -3.32 -2.83
C ALA A 56 4.47 -4.42 -2.22
N MET A 57 5.40 -4.06 -1.33
CA MET A 57 6.27 -5.01 -0.63
C MET A 57 5.63 -5.63 0.63
N ALA A 58 4.50 -5.08 1.09
CA ALA A 58 3.95 -5.39 2.41
C ALA A 58 3.62 -6.88 2.59
N GLY A 59 2.98 -7.50 1.59
CA GLY A 59 2.61 -8.92 1.66
C GLY A 59 3.81 -9.85 1.86
N GLU A 60 4.91 -9.57 1.17
CA GLU A 60 6.15 -10.37 1.25
C GLU A 60 6.94 -10.11 2.55
N LEU A 61 6.96 -8.86 3.03
CA LEU A 61 7.76 -8.48 4.19
C LEU A 61 7.08 -8.77 5.53
N LEU A 62 5.74 -8.72 5.57
CA LEU A 62 4.98 -8.87 6.81
C LEU A 62 4.45 -10.29 7.01
N GLY A 63 4.27 -11.08 5.94
CA GLY A 63 3.73 -12.45 6.03
C GLY A 63 2.38 -12.50 6.78
N GLU A 64 2.11 -13.60 7.49
CA GLU A 64 0.91 -13.75 8.34
C GLU A 64 0.89 -12.79 9.54
N ALA A 65 2.03 -12.22 9.93
CA ALA A 65 2.12 -11.30 11.08
C ALA A 65 1.46 -9.92 10.82
N GLY A 66 0.99 -9.67 9.60
CA GLY A 66 0.24 -8.47 9.22
C GLY A 66 -1.28 -8.63 9.21
N GLU A 67 -1.81 -9.80 9.59
CA GLU A 67 -3.25 -10.12 9.55
C GLU A 67 -3.99 -9.85 10.87
N ASP A 68 -3.26 -9.66 11.98
CA ASP A 68 -3.79 -9.40 13.33
C ASP A 68 -4.24 -7.95 13.56
#